data_AF-A0A6I5CK08-F1
#
_entry.id   AF-A0A6I5CK08-F1
#
_cell.length_a   1.000
_cell.length_b   1.000
_cell.length_c   1.000
_cell.angle_alpha   90.00
_cell.angle_beta   90.00
_cell.angle_gamma   90.00
#
_symmetry.space_group_name_H-M   'P 1'
#
loop_
_entity.id
_entity.type
_entity.pdbx_description
1 polymer ?
#
loop_
_entity_poly.entity_id
_entity_poly.type
_entity_poly.pdbx_seq_one_letter_code
_entity_poly.pdbx_strand_id
1 'polypeptide(L)'
;MTAPRATVRPARRTDLPEVAAVYGHHALHGVATFDEAPRPLAEWERKYDDLVARGLPFLVTEEAGRVTGFAHAGPYRPKPAYRYTVEDSVYLAPDATGRGLGAALLGALLDAC
;
A
#
# COMPACT_ATOMS: atom_id res chain seq x y z
N MET A 1 20.14 -12.28 19.47
CA MET A 1 19.93 -11.87 18.06
C MET A 1 18.73 -10.94 18.05
N THR A 2 18.93 -9.65 17.77
CA THR A 2 17.81 -8.69 17.66
C THR A 2 17.05 -9.00 16.38
N ALA A 3 15.73 -9.20 16.48
CA ALA A 3 14.88 -9.39 15.30
C ALA A 3 15.04 -8.18 14.36
N PRO A 4 15.06 -8.39 13.03
CA PRO A 4 15.12 -7.28 12.08
C PRO A 4 13.95 -6.32 12.33
N ARG A 5 14.23 -5.00 12.32
CA ARG A 5 13.21 -3.96 12.51
C ARG A 5 12.63 -3.58 11.14
N ALA A 6 11.31 -3.64 11.01
CA ALA A 6 10.62 -3.14 9.84
C ALA A 6 10.91 -1.65 9.58
N THR A 7 11.04 -1.27 8.32
CA THR A 7 11.27 0.11 7.87
C THR A 7 10.19 0.55 6.89
N VAL A 8 9.75 1.80 6.97
CA VAL A 8 8.81 2.40 5.99
C VAL A 8 9.62 3.15 4.95
N ARG A 9 9.32 2.94 3.66
CA ARG A 9 9.99 3.61 2.54
C ARG A 9 9.07 3.76 1.33
N PRO A 10 9.40 4.64 0.37
CA PRO A 10 8.73 4.67 -0.93
C PRO A 10 8.78 3.31 -1.63
N ALA A 11 7.66 2.95 -2.24
CA ALA A 11 7.52 1.75 -3.06
C ALA A 11 8.32 1.90 -4.36
N ARG A 12 8.90 0.78 -4.80
CA ARG A 12 9.61 0.61 -6.06
C ARG A 12 8.82 -0.36 -6.93
N ARG A 13 9.03 -0.29 -8.25
CA ARG A 13 8.38 -1.21 -9.20
C ARG A 13 8.65 -2.68 -8.88
N THR A 14 9.82 -2.99 -8.31
CA THR A 14 10.21 -4.34 -7.87
C THR A 14 9.43 -4.86 -6.66
N ASP A 15 8.77 -3.99 -5.89
CA ASP A 15 7.97 -4.37 -4.72
C ASP A 15 6.54 -4.82 -5.13
N LEU A 16 6.09 -4.46 -6.34
CA LEU A 16 4.71 -4.66 -6.78
C LEU A 16 4.22 -6.12 -6.78
N PRO A 17 5.06 -7.13 -7.09
CA PRO A 17 4.65 -8.53 -6.93
C PRO A 17 4.26 -8.88 -5.48
N GLU A 18 4.99 -8.37 -4.50
CA GLU A 18 4.70 -8.63 -3.08
C GLU A 18 3.50 -7.80 -2.59
N VAL A 19 3.37 -6.56 -3.06
CA VAL A 19 2.17 -5.74 -2.84
C VAL A 19 0.91 -6.46 -3.36
N ALA A 20 0.99 -7.00 -4.58
CA ALA A 20 -0.11 -7.74 -5.18
C ALA A 20 -0.47 -8.99 -4.36
N ALA A 21 0.53 -9.68 -3.80
CA ALA A 21 0.32 -10.83 -2.93
C ALA A 21 -0.37 -10.45 -1.61
N VAL A 22 0.09 -9.37 -0.96
CA VAL A 22 -0.53 -8.84 0.28
C VAL A 22 -1.99 -8.48 0.01
N TYR A 23 -2.28 -7.73 -1.06
CA TYR A 23 -3.65 -7.36 -1.40
C TYR A 23 -4.51 -8.58 -1.77
N GLY A 24 -3.95 -9.50 -2.56
CA GLY A 24 -4.65 -10.71 -3.01
C GLY A 24 -5.13 -11.57 -1.85
N HIS A 25 -4.36 -11.63 -0.76
CA HIS A 25 -4.83 -12.28 0.47
C HIS A 25 -6.11 -11.63 1.01
N HIS A 26 -6.14 -10.29 1.12
CA HIS A 26 -7.30 -9.57 1.66
C HIS A 26 -8.51 -9.59 0.74
N ALA A 27 -8.31 -9.62 -0.58
CA ALA A 27 -9.40 -9.80 -1.56
C ALA A 27 -10.11 -11.16 -1.40
N LEU A 28 -9.35 -12.21 -1.05
CA LEU A 28 -9.89 -13.57 -0.93
C LEU A 28 -10.45 -13.91 0.46
N HIS A 29 -9.96 -13.26 1.52
CA HIS A 29 -10.20 -13.70 2.89
C HIS A 29 -10.71 -12.59 3.83
N GLY A 30 -10.95 -11.39 3.31
CA GLY A 30 -11.30 -10.23 4.12
C GLY A 30 -12.37 -9.35 3.49
N VAL A 31 -12.72 -8.30 4.23
CA VAL A 31 -13.70 -7.27 3.80
C VAL A 31 -13.06 -5.88 3.70
N ALA A 32 -11.73 -5.82 3.76
CA ALA A 32 -10.96 -4.59 3.65
C ALA A 32 -10.90 -4.04 2.22
N THR A 33 -11.37 -4.81 1.25
CA THR A 33 -11.60 -4.40 -0.13
C THR A 33 -12.92 -4.98 -0.61
N PHE A 34 -13.50 -4.35 -1.63
CA PHE A 34 -14.67 -4.88 -2.34
C PHE A 34 -14.28 -5.75 -3.55
N ASP A 35 -12.98 -5.85 -3.88
CA ASP A 35 -12.51 -6.79 -4.89
C ASP A 35 -12.67 -8.24 -4.37
N GLU A 36 -13.39 -9.09 -5.10
CA GLU A 36 -13.64 -10.50 -4.74
C GLU A 36 -12.54 -11.46 -5.24
N ALA A 37 -11.58 -10.94 -6.01
CA ALA A 37 -10.48 -11.72 -6.57
C ALA A 37 -9.16 -10.92 -6.56
N PRO A 38 -8.00 -11.60 -6.49
CA PRO A 38 -6.71 -10.93 -6.61
C PRO A 38 -6.59 -10.16 -7.93
N ARG A 39 -6.02 -8.97 -7.84
CA ARG A 39 -5.74 -8.13 -8.99
C ARG A 39 -4.50 -8.61 -9.74
N PRO A 40 -4.50 -8.63 -11.09
CA PRO A 40 -3.29 -8.89 -11.87
C PRO A 40 -2.15 -7.88 -11.57
N LEU A 41 -0.89 -8.34 -11.62
CA LEU A 41 0.29 -7.49 -11.41
C LEU A 41 0.30 -6.26 -12.33
N ALA A 42 -0.07 -6.43 -13.60
CA ALA A 42 -0.12 -5.33 -14.57
C ALA A 42 -1.01 -4.16 -14.14
N GLU A 43 -2.02 -4.41 -13.31
CA GLU A 43 -2.87 -3.32 -12.81
C GLU A 43 -2.23 -2.58 -11.64
N TRP A 44 -1.46 -3.28 -10.81
CA TRP A 44 -0.64 -2.66 -9.77
C TRP A 44 0.46 -1.79 -10.38
N GLU A 45 1.07 -2.24 -11.47
CA GLU A 45 2.01 -1.44 -12.25
C GLU A 45 1.35 -0.17 -12.80
N ARG A 46 0.18 -0.28 -13.46
CA ARG A 46 -0.57 0.89 -13.95
C ARG A 46 -0.94 1.84 -12.82
N LYS A 47 -1.39 1.32 -11.67
CA LYS A 47 -1.74 2.12 -10.50
C LYS A 47 -0.53 2.85 -9.94
N TYR A 48 0.60 2.16 -9.80
CA TYR A 48 1.85 2.76 -9.36
C TYR A 48 2.27 3.91 -10.29
N ASP A 49 2.27 3.66 -11.60
CA ASP A 49 2.67 4.64 -12.60
C ASP A 49 1.73 5.89 -12.58
N ASP A 50 0.41 5.70 -12.43
CA ASP A 50 -0.56 6.83 -12.30
C ASP A 50 -0.36 7.64 -11.01
N LEU A 51 -0.17 6.97 -9.86
CA LEU A 51 0.05 7.68 -8.59
C LEU A 51 1.36 8.46 -8.60
N VAL A 52 2.45 7.87 -9.12
CA VAL A 52 3.73 8.55 -9.27
C VAL A 52 3.61 9.75 -10.21
N ALA A 53 2.92 9.62 -11.35
CA ALA A 53 2.70 10.73 -12.28
C ALA A 53 1.91 11.89 -11.64
N ARG A 54 1.07 11.61 -10.64
CA ARG A 54 0.32 12.62 -9.86
C ARG A 54 1.11 13.18 -8.69
N GLY A 55 2.30 12.66 -8.38
CA GLY A 55 3.07 13.00 -7.19
C GLY A 55 2.44 12.51 -5.88
N LEU A 56 1.58 11.48 -5.94
CA LEU A 56 0.93 10.92 -4.76
C LEU A 56 1.78 9.80 -4.14
N PRO A 57 1.80 9.67 -2.80
CA PRO A 57 2.65 8.71 -2.13
C PRO A 57 2.17 7.26 -2.29
N PHE A 58 3.13 6.37 -2.49
CA PHE A 58 2.99 4.92 -2.39
C PHE A 58 4.18 4.40 -1.56
N LEU A 59 3.89 3.85 -0.39
CA LEU A 59 4.85 3.39 0.60
C LEU A 59 4.72 1.89 0.83
N VAL A 60 5.83 1.27 1.25
CA VAL A 60 5.87 -0.12 1.74
C VAL A 60 6.53 -0.17 3.11
N THR A 61 6.13 -1.14 3.93
CA THR A 61 6.94 -1.62 5.04
C THR A 61 7.81 -2.78 4.56
N GLU A 62 9.11 -2.70 4.79
CA GLU A 62 10.06 -3.75 4.48
C GLU A 62 10.68 -4.31 5.76
N GLU A 63 10.71 -5.64 5.88
CA GLU A 63 11.42 -6.35 6.92
C GLU A 63 12.27 -7.47 6.29
N ALA A 64 13.58 -7.46 6.55
CA ALA A 64 14.52 -8.44 6.00
C ALA A 64 14.41 -8.63 4.48
N GLY A 65 14.25 -7.53 3.74
CA GLY A 65 14.15 -7.55 2.27
C GLY A 65 12.78 -7.97 1.73
N ARG A 66 11.78 -8.22 2.59
CA ARG A 66 10.42 -8.59 2.20
C ARG A 66 9.44 -7.47 2.51
N VAL A 67 8.50 -7.21 1.62
CA VAL A 67 7.37 -6.32 1.86
C VAL A 67 6.40 -6.99 2.83
N THR A 68 6.17 -6.34 3.97
CA THR A 68 5.25 -6.79 5.02
C THR A 68 3.95 -6.00 5.05
N GLY A 69 3.81 -5.01 4.18
CA GLY A 69 2.66 -4.13 4.11
C GLY A 69 2.89 -2.97 3.15
N PHE A 70 1.83 -2.29 2.78
CA PHE A 70 1.88 -1.13 1.91
C PHE A 70 0.77 -0.13 2.21
N ALA A 71 1.00 1.11 1.80
CA ALA A 71 0.00 2.15 1.82
C ALA A 71 0.12 3.06 0.60
N HIS A 72 -0.99 3.61 0.12
CA HIS A 72 -0.96 4.63 -0.91
C HIS A 72 -2.11 5.63 -0.73
N ALA A 73 -1.95 6.84 -1.26
CA ALA A 73 -3.03 7.80 -1.41
C ALA A 73 -3.43 7.91 -2.88
N GLY A 74 -4.73 7.91 -3.18
CA GLY A 74 -5.27 8.06 -4.53
C GLY A 74 -6.35 9.13 -4.62
N PRO A 75 -6.70 9.62 -5.83
CA PRO A 75 -7.80 10.58 -5.99
C PRO A 75 -9.12 10.02 -5.46
N TYR A 76 -9.82 10.76 -4.60
CA TYR A 76 -11.09 10.27 -4.02
C TYR A 76 -12.20 10.11 -5.06
N ARG A 77 -12.44 11.15 -5.88
CA ARG A 77 -13.47 11.17 -6.92
C ARG A 77 -13.02 12.01 -8.11
N PRO A 78 -13.51 11.74 -9.33
CA PRO A 78 -13.05 12.41 -10.55
C PRO A 78 -13.54 13.86 -10.69
N LYS A 79 -14.52 14.31 -9.89
CA LYS A 79 -15.04 15.69 -10.03
C LYS A 79 -13.98 16.70 -9.59
N PRO A 80 -13.76 17.82 -10.33
CA PRO A 80 -12.71 18.80 -10.02
C PRO A 80 -12.76 19.43 -8.63
N ALA A 81 -13.94 19.43 -7.99
CA ALA A 81 -14.10 19.92 -6.62
C ALA A 81 -13.35 19.06 -5.59
N TYR A 82 -13.07 17.79 -5.87
CA TYR A 82 -12.32 16.87 -5.00
C TYR A 82 -10.82 16.87 -5.24
N ARG A 83 -10.27 17.83 -6.01
CA ARG A 83 -8.82 17.87 -6.33
C ARG A 83 -7.91 17.98 -5.09
N TYR A 84 -8.44 18.37 -3.95
CA TYR A 84 -7.74 18.44 -2.66
C TYR A 84 -8.14 17.32 -1.70
N THR A 85 -8.81 16.27 -2.20
CA THR A 85 -9.26 15.14 -1.40
C THR A 85 -8.70 13.86 -1.98
N VAL A 86 -7.97 13.13 -1.15
CA VAL A 86 -7.45 11.79 -1.45
C VAL A 86 -8.14 10.75 -0.59
N GLU A 87 -8.10 9.51 -1.02
CA GLU A 87 -8.46 8.33 -0.27
C GLU A 87 -7.20 7.52 0.00
N ASP A 88 -6.97 7.12 1.24
CA ASP A 88 -5.88 6.23 1.61
C ASP A 88 -6.29 4.76 1.49
N SER A 89 -5.31 3.89 1.33
CA SER A 89 -5.48 2.45 1.48
C SER A 89 -4.26 1.89 2.18
N VAL A 90 -4.47 1.07 3.20
CA VAL A 90 -3.40 0.49 4.02
C VAL A 90 -3.66 -1.00 4.20
N TYR A 91 -2.69 -1.84 3.82
CA TYR A 91 -2.77 -3.29 3.96
C TYR A 91 -1.48 -3.84 4.55
N LEU A 92 -1.59 -4.86 5.41
CA LEU A 92 -0.46 -5.59 5.98
C LEU A 92 -0.54 -7.05 5.55
N ALA A 93 0.63 -7.68 5.42
CA ALA A 93 0.71 -9.14 5.33
C ALA A 93 0.07 -9.77 6.60
N PRO A 94 -0.56 -10.96 6.50
CA PRO A 94 -1.28 -11.55 7.63
C PRO A 94 -0.40 -11.76 8.87
N ASP A 95 0.87 -12.13 8.67
CA ASP A 95 1.90 -12.34 9.69
C ASP A 95 2.55 -11.04 10.20
N ALA A 96 2.16 -9.88 9.65
CA ALA A 96 2.67 -8.57 10.02
C ALA A 96 1.67 -7.73 10.85
N THR A 97 0.47 -8.25 11.10
CA THR A 97 -0.59 -7.56 11.86
C THR A 97 -0.28 -7.48 13.36
N GLY A 98 -0.90 -6.53 14.08
CA GLY A 98 -0.75 -6.38 15.54
C GLY A 98 0.61 -5.81 16.00
N ARG A 99 1.49 -5.44 15.07
CA ARG A 99 2.87 -5.00 15.34
C ARG A 99 3.08 -3.49 15.25
N GLY A 100 2.01 -2.70 15.10
CA GLY A 100 2.06 -1.24 14.93
C GLY A 100 2.44 -0.77 13.51
N LEU A 101 2.69 -1.68 12.57
CA LEU A 101 3.13 -1.35 11.21
C LEU A 101 2.09 -0.58 10.39
N GLY A 102 0.80 -0.85 10.59
CA GLY A 102 -0.28 -0.12 9.92
C GLY A 102 -0.34 1.34 10.34
N ALA A 103 -0.15 1.61 11.65
CA ALA A 103 -0.06 2.98 12.16
C ALA A 103 1.19 3.70 11.65
N ALA A 104 2.34 3.00 11.57
CA ALA A 104 3.56 3.54 10.99
C ALA A 104 3.39 3.90 9.50
N LEU A 105 2.73 3.03 8.72
CA LEU A 105 2.40 3.30 7.31
C LEU A 105 1.48 4.51 7.16
N LEU A 106 0.38 4.54 7.92
CA LEU A 106 -0.58 5.64 7.83
C LEU A 106 0.05 6.98 8.23
N GLY A 107 0.84 7.01 9.32
CA GLY A 107 1.56 8.21 9.73
C GLY A 107 2.50 8.73 8.64
N ALA A 108 3.33 7.85 8.08
CA ALA A 108 4.23 8.22 6.99
C ALA A 108 3.49 8.63 5.71
N LEU A 109 2.31 8.06 5.44
CA LEU A 109 1.48 8.43 4.30
C LEU A 109 0.91 9.85 4.46
N LEU A 110 0.45 10.19 5.67
CA LEU A 110 -0.06 11.53 5.99
C LEU A 110 1.05 12.58 5.89
N ASP A 111 2.25 12.28 6.38
CA ASP A 111 3.42 13.18 6.26
C ASP A 111 3.87 13.39 4.81
N ALA A 112 3.56 12.45 3.91
CA ALA A 112 3.93 12.49 2.50
C ALA A 112 2.85 13.11 1.58
N CYS A 113 1.68 13.49 2.13
CA CYS A 113 0.61 14.21 1.43
C CYS A 113 0.75 15.72 1.61
#